data_AF-A0A7Y2E976-F1
#
_entry.id   AF-A0A7Y2E976-F1
#
_cell.length_a   1.000
_cell.length_b   1.000
_cell.length_c   1.000
_cell.angle_alpha   90.00
_cell.angle_beta   90.00
_cell.angle_gamma   90.00
#
_symmetry.space_group_name_H-M   'P 1'
#
loop_
_entity.id
_entity.type
_entity.pdbx_description
1 polymer ?
#
loop_
_entity_poly.entity_id
_entity_poly.type
_entity_poly.pdbx_seq_one_letter_code
_entity_poly.pdbx_strand_id
1 'polypeptide(L)'
;MKIIFEPSTTKMFGTAIDDLRDQGAECVILGCTEIPLIITQENSSLPVLDSTRLLAKYAVREAIHGKATPASNGWIAPRSSSDTLSPPSNA
;
A
#
# COMPACT_ATOMS: atom_id res chain seq x y z
N MET A 1 16.81 -25.45 -4.43
CA MET A 1 15.72 -24.50 -4.13
C MET A 1 15.72 -23.47 -5.25
N LYS A 2 14.65 -23.39 -6.05
CA LYS A 2 14.58 -22.49 -7.21
C LYS A 2 14.14 -21.12 -6.69
N ILE A 3 14.94 -20.08 -6.94
CA ILE A 3 14.59 -18.72 -6.56
C ILE A 3 13.49 -18.25 -7.54
N ILE A 4 12.34 -17.80 -7.01
CA ILE A 4 11.19 -17.32 -7.81
C ILE A 4 11.36 -15.85 -8.21
N PHE A 5 12.15 -15.08 -7.47
CA PHE A 5 12.43 -13.66 -7.74
C PHE A 5 13.91 -13.44 -8.01
N GLU A 6 14.25 -13.01 -9.22
CA GLU A 6 15.62 -12.71 -9.59
C GLU A 6 16.15 -11.49 -8.80
N PRO A 7 17.32 -11.56 -8.13
CA PRO A 7 17.86 -10.44 -7.35
C PRO A 7 18.07 -9.16 -8.16
N SER A 8 18.32 -9.28 -9.47
CA SER A 8 18.45 -8.14 -10.38
C SER A 8 17.16 -7.33 -10.48
N THR A 9 15.99 -7.96 -10.37
CA THR A 9 14.69 -7.28 -10.36
C THR A 9 14.55 -6.40 -9.12
N THR A 10 14.83 -6.94 -7.93
CA THR A 10 14.82 -6.14 -6.69
C THR A 10 15.75 -4.94 -6.79
N LYS A 11 16.96 -5.15 -7.33
CA LYS A 11 17.93 -4.06 -7.53
C LYS A 11 17.41 -2.99 -8.49
N MET A 12 16.78 -3.39 -9.59
CA MET A 12 16.19 -2.46 -10.56
C MET A 12 15.12 -1.58 -9.93
N PHE A 13 14.22 -2.16 -9.12
CA PHE A 13 13.23 -1.37 -8.37
C PHE A 13 13.89 -0.45 -7.34
N GLY A 14 14.93 -0.90 -6.63
CA GLY A 14 15.70 -0.07 -5.71
C GLY A 14 16.31 1.16 -6.41
N THR A 15 16.93 0.98 -7.57
CA THR A 15 17.47 2.08 -8.37
C THR A 15 16.37 3.06 -8.81
N ALA A 16 15.21 2.57 -9.24
CA ALA A 16 14.10 3.45 -9.60
C ALA A 16 13.58 4.27 -8.38
N ILE A 17 13.59 3.69 -7.18
CA ILE A 17 13.21 4.40 -5.94
C ILE A 17 14.25 5.47 -5.59
N ASP A 18 15.55 5.18 -5.75
CA ASP A 18 16.61 6.17 -5.56
C ASP A 18 16.48 7.33 -6.54
N ASP A 19 16.21 7.05 -7.82
CA ASP A 19 15.99 8.08 -8.84
C ASP A 19 14.77 8.97 -8.51
N LEU A 20 13.70 8.39 -7.94
CA LEU A 20 12.53 9.14 -7.49
C LEU A 20 12.83 10.00 -6.26
N ARG A 21 13.60 9.47 -5.30
CA ARG A 21 14.07 10.25 -4.14
C ARG A 21 14.85 11.47 -4.59
N ASP A 22 15.78 11.29 -5.52
CA ASP A 22 16.64 12.37 -6.01
C ASP A 22 15.83 13.44 -6.78
N GLN A 23 14.63 13.09 -7.25
CA GLN A 23 13.63 14.03 -7.81
C GLN A 23 12.72 14.68 -6.75
N GLY A 24 12.89 14.36 -5.47
CA GLY A 24 12.13 14.94 -4.36
C GLY A 24 10.90 14.13 -3.93
N ALA A 25 10.77 12.87 -4.32
CA ALA A 25 9.71 12.01 -3.79
C ALA A 25 9.91 11.76 -2.29
N GLU A 26 8.85 11.93 -1.51
CA GLU A 26 8.86 11.71 -0.06
C GLU A 26 8.47 10.29 0.34
N CYS A 27 7.82 9.55 -0.57
CA CYS A 27 7.44 8.16 -0.40
C CYS A 27 7.19 7.50 -1.77
N VAL A 28 7.07 6.17 -1.80
CA VAL A 28 6.70 5.40 -2.99
C VAL A 28 5.50 4.51 -2.70
N ILE A 29 4.56 4.46 -3.64
CA ILE A 29 3.40 3.57 -3.57
C ILE A 29 3.75 2.27 -4.28
N LEU A 30 3.64 1.14 -3.56
CA LEU A 30 3.72 -0.19 -4.16
C LEU A 30 2.37 -0.48 -4.82
N GLY A 31 2.23 -0.02 -6.07
CA GLY A 31 0.94 0.07 -6.77
C GLY A 31 0.45 -1.24 -7.42
N CYS A 32 1.32 -2.24 -7.55
CA CYS A 32 0.95 -3.57 -8.04
C CYS A 32 1.04 -4.58 -6.90
N THR A 33 0.21 -5.62 -6.95
CA THR A 33 0.12 -6.67 -5.92
C THR A 33 1.41 -7.46 -5.72
N GLU A 34 2.28 -7.51 -6.74
CA GLU A 34 3.51 -8.28 -6.76
C GLU A 34 4.71 -7.52 -6.22
N ILE A 35 4.70 -6.18 -6.29
CA ILE A 35 5.85 -5.36 -5.89
C ILE A 35 6.19 -5.54 -4.39
N PRO A 36 5.22 -5.62 -3.46
CA PRO A 36 5.50 -5.91 -2.05
C PRO A 36 6.22 -7.24 -1.79
N LEU A 37 6.29 -8.15 -2.77
CA LEU A 37 7.02 -9.43 -2.63
C LEU A 37 8.54 -9.25 -2.75
N ILE A 38 9.00 -8.14 -3.34
CA ILE A 38 10.43 -7.88 -3.58
C ILE A 38 10.92 -6.54 -3.00
N ILE A 39 10.02 -5.58 -2.76
CA ILE A 39 10.32 -4.31 -2.12
C ILE A 39 9.61 -4.22 -0.78
N THR A 40 10.36 -3.89 0.25
CA THR A 40 9.90 -3.76 1.64
C THR A 40 10.39 -2.43 2.24
N GLN A 41 9.94 -2.13 3.45
CA GLN A 41 10.38 -0.92 4.14
C GLN A 41 11.88 -0.97 4.48
N GLU A 42 12.44 -2.17 4.67
CA GLU A 42 13.84 -2.41 5.03
C GLU A 42 14.81 -2.27 3.86
N ASN A 43 14.34 -2.45 2.61
CA ASN A 43 15.18 -2.42 1.42
C ASN A 43 14.90 -1.25 0.46
N SER A 44 14.03 -0.33 0.87
CA SER A 44 13.70 0.90 0.16
C SER A 44 14.38 2.10 0.79
N SER A 45 14.91 3.01 -0.03
CA SER A 45 15.48 4.27 0.43
C SER A 45 14.43 5.36 0.74
N LEU A 46 13.16 5.09 0.40
CA LEU A 46 12.00 5.92 0.74
C LEU A 46 10.97 5.13 1.56
N PRO A 47 10.14 5.80 2.37
CA PRO A 47 8.92 5.22 2.94
C PRO A 47 8.06 4.55 1.87
N VAL A 48 7.65 3.30 2.09
CA VAL A 48 6.81 2.55 1.16
C VAL A 48 5.36 2.50 1.64
N LEU A 49 4.44 2.74 0.72
CA LEU A 49 3.00 2.60 0.93
C LEU A 49 2.50 1.39 0.13
N ASP A 50 2.31 0.26 0.83
CA ASP A 50 1.71 -0.93 0.23
C ASP A 50 0.20 -0.74 0.05
N SER A 51 -0.19 -0.44 -1.20
CA SER A 51 -1.59 -0.21 -1.58
C SER A 51 -2.48 -1.42 -1.28
N THR A 52 -1.97 -2.63 -1.44
CA THR A 52 -2.70 -3.87 -1.21
C THR A 52 -2.95 -4.07 0.27
N ARG A 53 -1.93 -3.86 1.11
CA ARG A 53 -2.07 -3.94 2.57
C ARG A 53 -3.00 -2.87 3.11
N LEU A 54 -2.93 -1.65 2.60
CA LEU A 54 -3.84 -0.56 2.96
C LEU A 54 -5.28 -0.89 2.58
N LEU A 55 -5.51 -1.37 1.36
CA LEU A 55 -6.83 -1.80 0.89
C LEU A 55 -7.39 -2.94 1.74
N ALA A 56 -6.58 -3.96 2.05
CA ALA A 56 -6.99 -5.08 2.89
C ALA A 56 -7.37 -4.63 4.31
N LYS A 57 -6.58 -3.75 4.94
CA LYS A 57 -6.90 -3.16 6.25
C LYS A 57 -8.23 -2.40 6.21
N TYR A 58 -8.46 -1.62 5.15
CA TYR A 58 -9.72 -0.91 4.96
C TYR A 58 -10.89 -1.88 4.83
N ALA A 59 -10.79 -2.86 3.94
CA ALA A 59 -11.85 -3.84 3.68
C ALA A 59 -12.24 -4.63 4.94
N VAL A 60 -11.25 -5.11 5.70
CA VAL A 60 -11.49 -5.80 6.98
C VAL A 60 -12.21 -4.89 7.96
N ARG A 61 -11.76 -3.63 8.08
CA ARG A 61 -12.39 -2.66 8.98
C ARG A 61 -13.86 -2.40 8.62
N GLU A 62 -14.19 -2.23 7.35
CA GLU A 62 -15.58 -2.00 6.94
C GLU A 62 -16.45 -3.24 7.21
N ALA A 63 -15.94 -4.43 6.89
CA ALA A 63 -16.64 -5.69 7.08
C ALA A 63 -17.02 -5.95 8.54
N ILE A 64 -16.10 -5.69 9.49
CA ILE A 64 -16.36 -5.95 10.92
C ILE A 64 -17.25 -4.90 11.59
N HIS A 65 -17.37 -3.70 11.02
CA HIS A 65 -18.22 -2.62 11.56
C HIS A 65 -19.59 -2.53 10.88
N GLY A 66 -19.93 -3.45 9.97
CA GLY A 66 -21.22 -3.47 9.28
C GLY A 66 -21.50 -2.26 8.40
N LYS A 67 -20.46 -1.53 7.99
CA LYS A 67 -20.58 -0.37 7.10
C LYS A 67 -20.51 -0.86 5.66
N ALA A 68 -21.62 -0.76 4.93
CA ALA A 68 -21.60 -0.93 3.49
C ALA A 68 -20.75 0.19 2.88
N THR A 69 -19.64 -0.15 2.24
CA THR A 69 -18.83 0.84 1.54
C THR A 69 -19.64 1.34 0.33
N PRO A 70 -20.02 2.63 0.27
CA PRO A 70 -20.74 3.15 -0.89
C PRO A 70 -19.83 3.05 -2.10
N ALA A 71 -20.15 2.13 -3.00
CA ALA A 71 -19.45 1.92 -4.23
C ALA A 71 -20.38 2.21 -5.42
N SER A 72 -19.89 2.97 -6.39
CA SER A 72 -20.60 3.27 -7.63
C SER A 72 -19.68 3.04 -8.81
N ASN A 73 -20.15 2.34 -9.85
CA ASN A 73 -19.37 2.02 -11.05
C ASN A 73 -18.01 1.36 -10.74
N GLY A 74 -17.93 0.51 -9.71
CA GLY A 74 -16.70 -0.16 -9.29
C GLY A 74 -15.74 0.70 -8.46
N TRP A 75 -16.07 1.95 -8.19
CA TRP A 75 -15.26 2.87 -7.38
C TRP A 75 -15.85 3.04 -5.98
N ILE A 76 -14.98 2.98 -4.97
CA ILE A 76 -15.33 3.32 -3.59
C ILE A 76 -15.42 4.85 -3.49
N ALA A 77 -16.55 5.37 -2.99
CA ALA A 77 -16.70 6.80 -2.79
C ALA A 77 -15.70 7.32 -1.73
N PRO A 78 -15.14 8.53 -1.91
CA PRO A 78 -14.26 9.13 -0.92
C PRO A 78 -14.99 9.25 0.43
N ARG A 79 -14.30 8.96 1.53
CA ARG A 79 -14.83 9.23 2.87
C ARG A 79 -15.11 10.73 3.01
N SER A 80 -16.29 11.04 3.54
CA SER A 80 -16.66 12.38 3.94
C SER A 80 -15.92 12.75 5.23
N SER A 81 -15.69 14.04 5.49
CA SER A 81 -15.08 14.52 6.74
C SER A 81 -15.91 14.17 7.99
N SER A 82 -17.20 13.81 7.83
CA SER A 82 -18.06 13.27 8.89
C SER A 82 -17.83 11.80 9.22
N ASP A 83 -17.04 11.06 8.44
CA ASP A 83 -16.68 9.67 8.69
C ASP A 83 -15.56 9.58 9.75
N THR A 84 -15.85 10.01 10.98
CA THR A 84 -14.89 9.97 12.10
C THR A 84 -14.31 8.57 12.26
N LEU A 85 -12.97 8.47 12.22
CA LEU A 85 -12.26 7.30 12.68
C LEU A 85 -12.44 7.21 14.19
N SER A 86 -13.40 6.43 14.67
CA SER A 86 -13.28 5.87 16.00
C SER A 86 -12.10 4.89 15.97
N PRO A 87 -11.11 5.02 16.88
CA PRO A 87 -10.09 4.00 17.03
C PRO A 87 -10.77 2.64 17.32
N PRO A 88 -10.16 1.52 16.93
CA PRO A 88 -10.68 0.20 17.26
C PRO A 88 -10.87 0.13 18.79
N SER A 89 -12.01 -0.41 19.25
CA SER A 89 -12.46 -0.39 20.66
C SER A 89 -11.61 -1.23 21.63
N ASN A 90 -10.39 -1.59 21.21
CA ASN A 90 -9.43 -2.43 21.89
C ASN A 90 -7.98 -1.88 21.73
N ALA A 91 -7.84 -0.57 21.52
CA ALA A 91 -6.59 0.17 21.75
C ALA A 91 -6.47 0.57 23.23
#